data_AF-Q6EB55-F1
#
_entry.id   AF-Q6EB55-F1
#
_cell.length_a   1.000
_cell.length_b   1.000
_cell.length_c   1.000
_cell.angle_alpha   90.00
_cell.angle_beta   90.00
_cell.angle_gamma   90.00
#
_symmetry.space_group_name_H-M   'P 1'
#
loop_
_entity.id
_entity.type
_entity.pdbx_description
1 polymer ?
#
loop_
_entity_poly.entity_id
_entity_poly.type
_entity_poly.pdbx_seq_one_letter_code
_entity_poly.pdbx_strand_id
1 'polypeptide(L)'
;EKYILIKKAKESNIICRNALIYYYILNADNPNSQIIKYLVNRGAKFEVHDEGAYGWTPMHFWARRNNYQLLELAIKGGANVDMQTLLDPKSEYNETLLFEAVEEAETYRVTQLLIELGANVNFATPTTPLDDAKGSRNKKLLKDAGAMTSEQIRKKFNLPAYDSSHCEIDGKTDFDLLGKYHDEYSKLLNDAIKKAKESE
;
A
#
# COMPACT_ATOMS: atom_id res chain seq x y z
N GLU A 1 -9.27 29.02 3.87
CA GLU A 1 -9.02 27.73 4.60
C GLU A 1 -7.56 27.46 4.95
N LYS A 2 -6.62 27.50 3.98
CA LYS A 2 -5.17 27.26 4.20
C LYS A 2 -4.53 28.00 5.40
N TYR A 3 -4.80 29.29 5.59
CA TYR A 3 -4.25 30.08 6.71
C TYR A 3 -4.89 29.73 8.07
N ILE A 4 -6.15 29.30 8.05
CA ILE A 4 -6.91 28.95 9.26
C ILE A 4 -6.34 27.67 9.87
N LEU A 5 -6.04 26.68 9.02
CA LEU A 5 -5.45 25.42 9.47
C LEU A 5 -4.04 25.62 10.05
N ILE A 6 -3.22 26.47 9.42
CA ILE A 6 -1.88 26.82 9.92
C ILE A 6 -1.95 27.52 11.28
N LYS A 7 -2.90 28.45 11.47
CA LYS A 7 -3.09 29.12 12.76
C LYS A 7 -3.54 28.14 13.84
N LYS A 8 -4.59 27.34 13.57
CA LYS A 8 -5.08 26.32 14.50
C LYS A 8 -4.00 25.30 14.87
N ALA A 9 -3.20 24.81 13.91
CA ALA A 9 -2.14 23.83 14.15
C ALA A 9 -1.03 24.36 15.08
N LYS A 10 -0.72 25.67 15.02
CA LYS A 10 0.26 26.32 15.91
C LYS A 10 -0.25 26.42 17.35
N GLU A 11 -1.54 26.67 17.53
CA GLU A 11 -2.18 26.89 18.83
C GLU A 11 -2.67 25.58 19.50
N SER A 12 -2.68 24.46 18.77
CA SER A 12 -3.22 23.17 19.24
C SER A 12 -2.19 22.30 19.99
N ASN A 13 -2.70 21.48 20.93
CA ASN A 13 -1.93 20.39 21.54
C ASN A 13 -1.50 19.35 20.49
N ILE A 14 -0.59 18.44 20.86
CA ILE A 14 -0.01 17.48 19.91
C ILE A 14 -1.05 16.57 19.23
N ILE A 15 -2.07 16.15 19.96
CA ILE A 15 -3.13 15.26 19.46
C ILE A 15 -4.02 16.00 18.45
N CYS A 16 -4.53 17.17 18.81
CA CYS A 16 -5.36 18.01 17.94
C CYS A 16 -4.58 18.49 16.71
N ARG A 17 -3.28 18.76 16.85
CA ARG A 17 -2.40 19.09 15.73
C ARG A 17 -2.35 17.94 14.72
N ASN A 18 -2.13 16.71 15.18
CA ASN A 18 -2.10 15.54 14.30
C ASN A 18 -3.47 15.34 13.62
N ALA A 19 -4.58 15.44 14.36
CA ALA A 19 -5.92 15.33 13.79
C ALA A 19 -6.21 16.37 12.68
N LEU A 20 -5.83 17.63 12.89
CA LEU A 20 -5.99 18.69 11.88
C LEU A 20 -5.13 18.46 10.63
N ILE A 21 -3.93 17.89 10.82
CA ILE A 21 -3.02 17.51 9.75
C ILE A 21 -3.66 16.42 8.88
N TYR A 22 -4.19 15.37 9.49
CA TYR A 22 -4.89 14.29 8.78
C TYR A 22 -6.11 14.81 8.05
N TYR A 23 -6.93 15.64 8.70
CA TYR A 23 -8.09 16.25 8.06
C TYR A 23 -7.71 17.00 6.77
N TYR A 24 -6.64 17.81 6.81
CA TYR A 24 -6.15 18.54 5.64
C TYR A 24 -5.59 17.62 4.57
N ILE A 25 -4.81 16.62 4.97
CA ILE A 25 -4.20 15.62 4.08
C ILE A 25 -5.27 14.81 3.31
N LEU A 26 -6.38 14.47 3.96
CA LEU A 26 -7.44 13.63 3.41
C LEU A 26 -8.50 14.41 2.61
N ASN A 27 -8.84 15.63 3.03
CA ASN A 27 -10.02 16.35 2.52
C ASN A 27 -9.68 17.61 1.72
N ALA A 28 -8.40 17.96 1.53
CA ALA A 28 -8.08 19.11 0.69
C ALA A 28 -8.30 18.76 -0.79
N ASP A 29 -9.17 19.49 -1.48
CA ASP A 29 -9.40 19.35 -2.93
C ASP A 29 -8.18 19.78 -3.78
N ASN A 30 -7.20 20.44 -3.16
CA ASN A 30 -5.89 20.75 -3.75
C ASN A 30 -4.84 20.95 -2.65
N PRO A 31 -4.30 19.86 -2.09
CA PRO A 31 -3.38 19.92 -0.97
C PRO A 31 -2.09 20.62 -1.41
N ASN A 32 -1.80 21.71 -0.72
CA ASN A 32 -0.65 22.53 -1.06
C ASN A 32 0.62 21.83 -0.58
N SER A 33 1.49 21.48 -1.53
CA SER A 33 2.77 20.80 -1.28
C SER A 33 3.62 21.46 -0.20
N GLN A 34 3.59 22.80 -0.07
CA GLN A 34 4.32 23.51 0.98
C GLN A 34 3.74 23.29 2.38
N ILE A 35 2.41 23.12 2.49
CA ILE A 35 1.79 22.72 3.75
C ILE A 35 2.22 21.31 4.08
N ILE A 36 2.10 20.37 3.14
CA ILE A 36 2.50 18.98 3.37
C ILE A 36 3.97 18.91 3.83
N LYS A 37 4.89 19.59 3.12
CA LYS A 37 6.30 19.72 3.53
C LYS A 37 6.44 20.28 4.95
N TYR A 38 5.73 21.37 5.26
CA TYR A 38 5.74 21.96 6.59
C TYR A 38 5.25 20.99 7.67
N LEU A 39 4.20 20.22 7.39
CA LEU A 39 3.62 19.24 8.31
C LEU A 39 4.56 18.05 8.52
N VAL A 40 5.16 17.51 7.45
CA VAL A 40 6.20 16.47 7.52
C VAL A 40 7.39 16.92 8.37
N ASN A 41 7.89 18.14 8.12
CA ASN A 41 8.99 18.72 8.91
C ASN A 41 8.64 18.95 10.39
N ARG A 42 7.35 18.85 10.76
CA ARG A 42 6.85 18.93 12.14
C ARG A 42 6.48 17.58 12.74
N GLY A 43 6.85 16.47 12.08
CA GLY A 43 6.64 15.12 12.57
C GLY A 43 5.26 14.54 12.23
N ALA A 44 4.57 15.06 11.21
CA ALA A 44 3.38 14.40 10.69
C ALA A 44 3.71 12.98 10.26
N LYS A 45 2.95 12.00 10.77
CA LYS A 45 3.08 10.59 10.39
C LYS A 45 2.11 10.27 9.26
N PHE A 46 2.48 9.38 8.35
CA PHE A 46 1.57 8.90 7.31
C PHE A 46 0.95 7.54 7.61
N GLU A 47 1.37 6.92 8.71
CA GLU A 47 0.99 5.58 9.20
C GLU A 47 -0.27 5.60 10.08
N VAL A 48 -1.22 6.49 9.83
CA VAL A 48 -2.50 6.48 10.56
C VAL A 48 -3.56 5.96 9.63
N HIS A 49 -4.07 4.80 10.00
CA HIS A 49 -5.17 4.12 9.33
C HIS A 49 -6.50 4.69 9.79
N ASP A 50 -7.46 4.77 8.88
CA ASP A 50 -8.85 5.05 9.23
C ASP A 50 -9.50 3.83 9.91
N GLU A 51 -10.68 4.05 10.51
CA GLU A 51 -11.50 2.99 11.11
C GLU A 51 -12.43 2.35 10.06
N GLY A 52 -12.14 2.55 8.77
CA GLY A 52 -12.92 2.01 7.65
C GLY A 52 -12.65 0.53 7.43
N ALA A 53 -13.48 -0.09 6.59
CA ALA A 53 -13.38 -1.52 6.28
C ALA A 53 -12.06 -1.96 5.63
N TYR A 54 -11.31 -1.02 5.06
CA TYR A 54 -10.01 -1.27 4.43
C TYR A 54 -8.84 -0.78 5.30
N GLY A 55 -9.12 -0.05 6.39
CA GLY A 55 -8.10 0.59 7.22
C GLY A 55 -7.11 1.36 6.37
N TRP A 56 -7.54 2.40 5.66
CA TRP A 56 -6.66 3.14 4.75
C TRP A 56 -5.88 4.22 5.45
N THR A 57 -4.62 4.39 5.06
CA THR A 57 -3.86 5.61 5.36
C THR A 57 -4.09 6.68 4.28
N PRO A 58 -3.75 7.95 4.53
CA PRO A 58 -3.81 8.97 3.49
C PRO A 58 -3.04 8.66 2.20
N MET A 59 -1.95 7.90 2.32
CA MET A 59 -1.15 7.50 1.16
C MET A 59 -1.93 6.57 0.22
N HIS A 60 -2.82 5.72 0.74
CA HIS A 60 -3.68 4.85 -0.07
C HIS A 60 -4.71 5.66 -0.86
N PHE A 61 -5.35 6.65 -0.22
CA PHE A 61 -6.24 7.58 -0.93
C PHE A 61 -5.51 8.32 -2.05
N TRP A 62 -4.26 8.74 -1.82
CA TRP A 62 -3.47 9.39 -2.86
C TRP A 62 -3.08 8.44 -3.98
N ALA A 63 -2.77 7.19 -3.67
CA ALA A 63 -2.45 6.17 -4.66
C ALA A 63 -3.64 5.95 -5.61
N ARG A 64 -4.83 5.68 -5.07
CA ARG A 64 -6.08 5.47 -5.85
C ARG A 64 -6.51 6.68 -6.66
N ARG A 65 -6.24 7.90 -6.18
CA ARG A 65 -6.63 9.15 -6.85
C ARG A 65 -5.56 9.68 -7.80
N ASN A 66 -4.50 8.91 -8.07
CA ASN A 66 -3.38 9.31 -8.91
C ASN A 66 -2.66 10.59 -8.43
N ASN A 67 -2.67 10.88 -7.12
CA ASN A 67 -2.08 12.07 -6.53
C ASN A 67 -0.57 11.89 -6.27
N TYR A 68 0.19 11.63 -7.34
CA TYR A 68 1.62 11.28 -7.27
C TYR A 68 2.48 12.36 -6.58
N GLN A 69 2.16 13.65 -6.71
CA GLN A 69 2.97 14.72 -6.05
C GLN A 69 2.91 14.64 -4.53
N LEU A 70 1.78 14.26 -3.93
CA LEU A 70 1.67 14.14 -2.47
C LEU A 70 2.37 12.90 -1.97
N LEU A 71 2.19 11.81 -2.72
CA LEU A 71 2.83 10.55 -2.42
C LEU A 71 4.36 10.67 -2.47
N GLU A 72 4.88 11.37 -3.50
CA GLU A 72 6.31 11.68 -3.63
C GLU A 72 6.83 12.46 -2.43
N LEU A 73 6.10 13.49 -1.99
CA LEU A 73 6.49 14.31 -0.83
C LEU A 73 6.50 13.51 0.46
N ALA A 74 5.52 12.63 0.66
CA ALA A 74 5.45 11.79 1.84
C ALA A 74 6.60 10.78 1.88
N ILE A 75 6.85 10.06 0.79
CA ILE A 75 7.90 9.04 0.71
C ILE A 75 9.29 9.68 0.81
N LYS A 76 9.55 10.78 0.10
CA LYS A 76 10.82 11.55 0.26
C LYS A 76 10.96 12.18 1.65
N GLY A 77 9.85 12.32 2.38
CA GLY A 77 9.80 12.74 3.78
C GLY A 77 10.04 11.61 4.79
N GLY A 78 10.30 10.38 4.34
CA GLY A 78 10.55 9.22 5.19
C GLY A 78 9.35 8.32 5.43
N ALA A 79 8.22 8.53 4.73
CA ALA A 79 7.12 7.57 4.77
C ALA A 79 7.55 6.24 4.12
N ASN A 80 7.12 5.12 4.69
CA ASN A 80 7.35 3.81 4.09
C ASN A 80 6.62 3.69 2.74
N VAL A 81 7.37 3.38 1.67
CA VAL A 81 6.87 3.20 0.30
C VAL A 81 6.01 1.94 0.14
N ASP A 82 6.22 0.95 1.00
CA ASP A 82 5.43 -0.27 1.09
C ASP A 82 4.41 -0.18 2.24
N MET A 83 3.81 1.00 2.43
CA MET A 83 2.73 1.17 3.42
C MET A 83 1.61 0.20 3.11
N GLN A 84 1.15 -0.53 4.12
CA GLN A 84 0.06 -1.48 4.01
C GLN A 84 -1.26 -0.91 4.55
N THR A 85 -2.36 -1.39 3.99
CA THR A 85 -3.71 -1.25 4.54
C THR A 85 -3.86 -2.04 5.85
N LEU A 86 -5.03 -1.95 6.49
CA LEU A 86 -5.42 -2.83 7.61
C LEU A 86 -6.74 -3.53 7.29
N LEU A 87 -6.78 -4.23 6.14
CA LEU A 87 -7.95 -4.99 5.70
C LEU A 87 -8.26 -6.12 6.69
N ASP A 88 -7.24 -6.87 7.10
CA ASP A 88 -7.31 -7.80 8.22
C ASP A 88 -6.30 -7.38 9.31
N PRO A 89 -6.77 -6.88 10.47
CA PRO A 89 -5.89 -6.48 11.56
C PRO A 89 -5.13 -7.64 12.21
N LYS A 90 -5.50 -8.89 11.91
CA LYS A 90 -4.77 -10.09 12.34
C LYS A 90 -3.67 -10.48 11.37
N SER A 91 -3.68 -9.94 10.15
CA SER A 91 -2.75 -10.31 9.08
C SER A 91 -1.47 -9.48 9.10
N GLU A 92 -0.34 -10.14 8.84
CA GLU A 92 0.95 -9.48 8.59
C GLU A 92 1.12 -9.02 7.13
N TYR A 93 0.19 -9.41 6.25
CA TYR A 93 0.27 -9.25 4.79
C TYR A 93 -1.02 -8.61 4.25
N ASN A 94 -1.07 -7.28 4.34
CA ASN A 94 -2.14 -6.46 3.78
C ASN A 94 -1.68 -5.72 2.50
N GLU A 95 -2.64 -5.28 1.70
CA GLU A 95 -2.37 -4.62 0.42
C GLU A 95 -1.48 -3.38 0.59
N THR A 96 -0.48 -3.22 -0.28
CA THR A 96 0.40 -2.04 -0.26
C THR A 96 -0.15 -0.90 -1.10
N LEU A 97 0.48 0.27 -1.02
CA LEU A 97 0.25 1.38 -1.95
C LEU A 97 0.31 0.98 -3.42
N LEU A 98 1.15 0.00 -3.76
CA LEU A 98 1.29 -0.46 -5.13
C LEU A 98 0.09 -1.29 -5.58
N PHE A 99 -0.55 -2.08 -4.70
CA PHE A 99 -1.83 -2.75 -5.00
C PHE A 99 -2.92 -1.71 -5.34
N GLU A 100 -3.11 -0.72 -4.47
CA GLU A 100 -4.09 0.34 -4.68
C GLU A 100 -3.82 1.18 -5.95
N ALA A 101 -2.54 1.38 -6.28
CA ALA A 101 -2.15 2.13 -7.47
C ALA A 101 -2.41 1.37 -8.77
N VAL A 102 -2.42 0.04 -8.76
CA VAL A 102 -2.56 -0.75 -10.00
C VAL A 102 -3.99 -1.18 -10.27
N GLU A 103 -4.89 -1.07 -9.29
CA GLU A 103 -6.32 -1.38 -9.39
C GLU A 103 -7.06 -0.57 -10.46
N GLU A 104 -6.55 0.59 -10.88
CA GLU A 104 -7.15 1.42 -11.91
C GLU A 104 -6.18 1.64 -13.08
N ALA A 105 -6.67 1.69 -14.31
CA ALA A 105 -5.79 1.90 -15.48
C ALA A 105 -5.13 3.29 -15.48
N GLU A 106 -5.79 4.27 -14.88
CA GLU A 106 -5.49 5.70 -15.01
C GLU A 106 -4.47 6.20 -13.98
N THR A 107 -4.18 5.41 -12.96
CA THR A 107 -3.23 5.66 -11.86
C THR A 107 -1.77 5.38 -12.23
N TYR A 108 -1.45 5.23 -13.53
CA TYR A 108 -0.11 4.87 -14.01
C TYR A 108 1.01 5.82 -13.57
N ARG A 109 0.73 7.09 -13.27
CA ARG A 109 1.74 8.04 -12.76
C ARG A 109 2.13 7.71 -11.33
N VAL A 110 1.17 7.34 -10.49
CA VAL A 110 1.45 6.81 -9.14
C VAL A 110 2.18 5.49 -9.23
N THR A 111 1.74 4.56 -10.08
CA THR A 111 2.42 3.26 -10.27
C THR A 111 3.89 3.45 -10.63
N GLN A 112 4.16 4.30 -11.63
CA GLN A 112 5.51 4.66 -12.04
C GLN A 112 6.32 5.23 -10.86
N LEU A 113 5.76 6.20 -10.14
CA LEU A 113 6.43 6.84 -9.01
C LEU A 113 6.78 5.83 -7.89
N LEU A 114 5.85 4.95 -7.52
CA LEU A 114 6.08 3.97 -6.46
C LEU A 114 7.23 3.02 -6.84
N ILE A 115 7.25 2.54 -8.08
CA ILE A 115 8.35 1.73 -8.62
C ILE A 115 9.68 2.51 -8.57
N GLU A 116 9.70 3.75 -9.03
CA GLU A 116 10.90 4.62 -9.02
C GLU A 116 11.41 4.91 -7.60
N LEU A 117 10.52 4.92 -6.60
CA LEU A 117 10.85 5.11 -5.19
C LEU A 117 11.14 3.81 -4.45
N GLY A 118 11.22 2.68 -5.16
CA GLY A 118 11.67 1.40 -4.62
C GLY A 118 10.58 0.55 -3.96
N ALA A 119 9.30 0.76 -4.31
CA ALA A 119 8.22 -0.12 -3.89
C ALA A 119 8.53 -1.59 -4.26
N ASN A 120 8.21 -2.52 -3.38
CA ASN A 120 8.35 -3.94 -3.66
C ASN A 120 7.30 -4.41 -4.66
N VAL A 121 7.69 -4.45 -5.94
CA VAL A 121 6.82 -4.88 -7.05
C VAL A 121 6.34 -6.34 -6.98
N ASN A 122 6.94 -7.14 -6.10
CA ASN A 122 6.62 -8.54 -5.88
C ASN A 122 6.09 -8.82 -4.46
N PHE A 123 5.69 -7.79 -3.68
CA PHE A 123 5.03 -8.02 -2.39
C PHE A 123 3.76 -8.84 -2.61
N ALA A 124 3.56 -9.90 -1.83
CA ALA A 124 2.47 -10.84 -2.06
C ALA A 124 1.47 -10.90 -0.90
N THR A 125 0.17 -10.89 -1.22
CA THR A 125 -0.97 -11.05 -0.32
C THR A 125 -2.02 -11.97 -0.96
N PRO A 126 -1.92 -13.29 -0.77
CA PRO A 126 -1.59 -14.32 -1.78
C PRO A 126 -1.44 -13.97 -3.28
N THR A 127 -2.00 -12.85 -3.78
CA THR A 127 -1.75 -12.30 -5.13
C THR A 127 -0.58 -11.32 -5.10
N THR A 128 -0.18 -10.82 -6.26
CA THR A 128 0.84 -9.77 -6.41
C THR A 128 0.26 -8.54 -7.10
N PRO A 129 0.93 -7.37 -7.06
CA PRO A 129 0.48 -6.22 -7.85
C PRO A 129 0.33 -6.52 -9.34
N LEU A 130 1.12 -7.46 -9.90
CA LEU A 130 0.97 -7.83 -11.31
C LEU A 130 -0.27 -8.67 -11.60
N ASP A 131 -0.74 -9.46 -10.63
CA ASP A 131 -1.99 -10.22 -10.74
C ASP A 131 -3.19 -9.27 -10.84
N ASP A 132 -3.21 -8.24 -10.00
CA ASP A 132 -4.37 -7.35 -9.82
C ASP A 132 -4.32 -6.10 -10.73
N ALA A 133 -3.18 -5.84 -11.37
CA ALA A 133 -3.00 -4.68 -12.23
C ALA A 133 -4.05 -4.56 -13.35
N LYS A 134 -4.72 -3.42 -13.42
CA LYS A 134 -5.57 -2.98 -14.53
C LYS A 134 -4.82 -2.03 -15.47
N GLY A 135 -5.22 -2.01 -16.74
CA GLY A 135 -4.60 -1.17 -17.77
C GLY A 135 -3.26 -1.70 -18.31
N SER A 136 -3.01 -1.49 -19.59
CA SER A 136 -1.78 -1.97 -20.25
C SER A 136 -0.52 -1.25 -19.79
N ARG A 137 -0.63 0.02 -19.35
CA ARG A 137 0.50 0.82 -18.86
C ARG A 137 1.03 0.33 -17.53
N ASN A 138 0.16 0.10 -16.53
CA ASN A 138 0.56 -0.46 -15.23
C ASN A 138 1.22 -1.83 -15.40
N LYS A 139 0.60 -2.73 -16.16
CA LYS A 139 1.15 -4.06 -16.45
C LYS A 139 2.53 -3.99 -17.10
N LYS A 140 2.73 -3.03 -18.01
CA LYS A 140 4.04 -2.82 -18.65
C LYS A 140 5.06 -2.33 -17.64
N LEU A 141 4.76 -1.28 -16.88
CA LEU A 141 5.66 -0.72 -15.86
C LEU A 141 6.10 -1.78 -14.85
N LEU A 142 5.16 -2.58 -14.34
CA LEU A 142 5.45 -3.68 -13.40
C LEU A 142 6.38 -4.72 -14.02
N LYS A 143 6.09 -5.19 -15.24
CA LYS A 143 6.92 -6.17 -15.94
C LYS A 143 8.32 -5.64 -16.22
N ASP A 144 8.42 -4.39 -16.68
CA ASP A 144 9.70 -3.73 -16.94
C ASP A 144 10.53 -3.59 -15.64
N ALA A 145 9.85 -3.50 -14.49
CA ALA A 145 10.47 -3.48 -13.15
C ALA A 145 10.74 -4.88 -12.56
N GLY A 146 10.50 -5.97 -13.29
CA GLY A 146 10.74 -7.33 -12.82
C GLY A 146 9.65 -7.89 -11.90
N ALA A 147 8.43 -7.34 -11.94
CA ALA A 147 7.28 -7.94 -11.28
C ALA A 147 6.93 -9.28 -11.92
N MET A 148 6.51 -10.22 -11.08
CA MET A 148 6.06 -11.56 -11.43
C MET A 148 4.69 -11.77 -10.83
N THR A 149 3.86 -12.57 -11.50
CA THR A 149 2.61 -13.06 -10.90
C THR A 149 2.92 -14.02 -9.75
N SER A 150 1.98 -14.19 -8.83
CA SER A 150 2.03 -15.22 -7.78
C SER A 150 2.31 -16.62 -8.37
N GLU A 151 1.70 -16.97 -9.50
CA GLU A 151 1.95 -18.23 -10.20
C GLU A 151 3.39 -18.32 -10.75
N GLN A 152 3.94 -17.23 -11.29
CA GLN A 152 5.31 -17.19 -11.78
C GLN A 152 6.32 -17.34 -10.65
N ILE A 153 6.12 -16.64 -9.52
CA ILE A 153 6.94 -16.79 -8.31
C ILE A 153 6.91 -18.24 -7.84
N ARG A 154 5.71 -18.80 -7.72
CA ARG A 154 5.51 -20.19 -7.31
C ARG A 154 6.31 -21.16 -8.18
N LYS A 155 6.18 -21.06 -9.51
CA LYS A 155 6.90 -21.93 -10.45
C LYS A 155 8.41 -21.71 -10.37
N LYS A 156 8.87 -20.45 -10.29
CA LYS A 156 10.28 -20.09 -10.21
C LYS A 156 10.97 -20.69 -8.99
N PHE A 157 10.30 -20.73 -7.85
CA PHE A 157 10.85 -21.22 -6.58
C PHE A 157 10.35 -22.61 -6.17
N ASN A 158 9.68 -23.33 -7.08
CA ASN A 158 9.13 -24.67 -6.86
C ASN A 158 8.25 -24.78 -5.60
N LEU A 159 7.38 -23.78 -5.38
CA LEU A 159 6.47 -23.71 -4.25
C LEU A 159 5.17 -24.51 -4.52
N PRO A 160 4.49 -25.01 -3.47
CA PRO A 160 3.18 -25.65 -3.59
C PRO A 160 2.16 -24.73 -4.28
N ALA A 161 1.20 -25.35 -4.97
CA ALA A 161 0.05 -24.62 -5.52
C ALA A 161 -0.77 -24.00 -4.38
N TYR A 162 -1.34 -22.82 -4.66
CA TYR A 162 -2.37 -22.25 -3.81
C TYR A 162 -3.61 -23.15 -3.86
N ASP A 163 -4.05 -23.65 -2.72
CA ASP A 163 -5.23 -24.52 -2.58
C ASP A 163 -5.91 -24.25 -1.23
N SER A 164 -6.97 -23.44 -1.28
CA SER A 164 -7.80 -23.10 -0.12
C SER A 164 -8.98 -24.06 0.09
N SER A 165 -9.03 -25.21 -0.59
CA SER A 165 -10.15 -26.17 -0.46
C SER A 165 -10.28 -26.70 0.98
N HIS A 166 -9.17 -26.81 1.70
CA HIS A 166 -9.14 -27.22 3.11
C HIS A 166 -9.71 -26.15 4.07
N CYS A 167 -9.94 -24.92 3.60
CA CYS A 167 -10.62 -23.88 4.36
C CYS A 167 -12.15 -24.00 4.25
N GLU A 168 -12.69 -24.97 3.48
CA GLU A 168 -14.12 -25.23 3.40
C GLU A 168 -14.56 -26.29 4.43
N ILE A 169 -15.51 -25.93 5.29
CA ILE A 169 -16.13 -26.82 6.28
C ILE A 169 -17.62 -26.90 5.97
N ASP A 170 -18.14 -28.11 5.77
CA ASP A 170 -19.54 -28.37 5.43
C ASP A 170 -20.05 -27.54 4.22
N GLY A 171 -19.18 -27.35 3.22
CA GLY A 171 -19.48 -26.60 2.00
C GLY A 171 -19.54 -25.08 2.18
N LYS A 172 -19.00 -24.55 3.29
CA LYS A 172 -18.85 -23.11 3.54
C LYS A 172 -17.40 -22.76 3.82
N THR A 173 -16.96 -21.63 3.29
CA THR A 173 -15.64 -21.07 3.62
C THR A 173 -15.59 -20.67 5.08
N ASP A 174 -14.62 -21.23 5.81
CA ASP A 174 -14.21 -20.75 7.12
C ASP A 174 -13.21 -19.60 6.92
N PHE A 175 -13.67 -18.37 7.17
CA PHE A 175 -12.87 -17.16 6.94
C PHE A 175 -11.68 -17.02 7.91
N ASP A 176 -11.76 -17.59 9.11
CA ASP A 176 -10.64 -17.57 10.06
C ASP A 176 -9.53 -18.54 9.61
N LEU A 177 -9.90 -19.71 9.07
CA LEU A 177 -8.95 -20.63 8.42
C LEU A 177 -8.38 -20.05 7.14
N LEU A 178 -9.21 -19.42 6.31
CA LEU A 178 -8.77 -18.80 5.07
C LEU A 178 -7.78 -17.66 5.33
N GLY A 179 -8.05 -16.79 6.30
CA GLY A 179 -7.13 -15.71 6.68
C GLY A 179 -5.75 -16.23 7.12
N LYS A 180 -5.73 -17.27 7.97
CA LYS A 180 -4.47 -17.93 8.37
C LYS A 180 -3.73 -18.53 7.17
N TYR A 181 -4.45 -19.22 6.28
CA TYR A 181 -3.84 -19.81 5.10
C TYR A 181 -3.30 -18.73 4.14
N HIS A 182 -4.02 -17.62 3.98
CA HIS A 182 -3.54 -16.45 3.22
C HIS A 182 -2.22 -15.93 3.80
N ASP A 183 -2.11 -15.76 5.12
CA ASP A 183 -0.88 -15.30 5.76
C ASP A 183 0.28 -16.28 5.57
N GLU A 184 0.04 -17.57 5.79
CA GLU A 184 1.05 -18.61 5.61
C GLU A 184 1.56 -18.66 4.16
N TYR A 185 0.65 -18.58 3.19
CA TYR A 185 1.00 -18.61 1.78
C TYR A 185 1.67 -17.30 1.32
N SER A 186 1.22 -16.15 1.81
CA SER A 186 1.84 -14.85 1.56
C SER A 186 3.28 -14.82 2.08
N LYS A 187 3.48 -15.32 3.31
CA LYS A 187 4.81 -15.48 3.90
C LYS A 187 5.71 -16.36 3.06
N LEU A 188 5.20 -17.51 2.59
CA LEU A 188 5.93 -18.43 1.74
C LEU A 188 6.43 -17.75 0.45
N LEU A 189 5.57 -16.99 -0.23
CA LEU A 189 5.93 -16.25 -1.45
C LEU A 189 6.98 -15.17 -1.16
N ASN A 190 6.75 -14.34 -0.15
CA ASN A 190 7.64 -13.22 0.20
C ASN A 190 9.02 -13.71 0.69
N ASP A 191 9.07 -14.79 1.49
CA ASP A 191 10.33 -15.38 1.96
C ASP A 191 11.16 -15.94 0.81
N ALA A 192 10.52 -16.57 -0.20
CA ALA A 192 11.23 -17.08 -1.37
C ALA A 192 11.88 -15.95 -2.19
N ILE A 193 11.16 -14.85 -2.38
CA ILE A 193 11.68 -13.65 -3.07
C ILE A 193 12.84 -13.03 -2.28
N LYS A 194 12.67 -12.90 -0.96
CA LYS A 194 13.68 -12.30 -0.08
C LYS A 194 14.99 -13.11 -0.11
N LYS A 195 14.91 -14.43 0.03
CA LYS A 195 16.08 -15.34 -0.03
C LYS A 195 16.82 -15.24 -1.36
N ALA A 196 16.09 -15.10 -2.46
CA ALA A 196 16.71 -14.92 -3.78
C ALA A 196 17.53 -13.63 -3.87
N LYS A 197 17.00 -12.51 -3.36
CA LYS A 197 17.70 -11.22 -3.33
C LYS A 197 18.94 -11.23 -2.43
N GLU A 198 18.93 -12.01 -1.35
CA GLU A 198 20.08 -12.15 -0.45
C GLU A 198 21.19 -13.05 -1.01
N SER A 199 20.91 -13.82 -2.06
CA SER A 199 21.85 -14.74 -2.71
C SER A 199 22.53 -14.19 -3.97
N GLU A 200 22.15 -12.99 -4.41
CA GLU A 200 22.73 -12.24 -5.54
C GLU A 200 23.88 -11.32 -5.10
#